data_AF-A0A9P9Q5Z5-F1
#
_entry.id   AF-A0A9P9Q5Z5-F1
#
_cell.length_a   1.000
_cell.length_b   1.000
_cell.length_c   1.000
_cell.angle_alpha   90.00
_cell.angle_beta   90.00
_cell.angle_gamma   90.00
#
_symmetry.space_group_name_H-M   'P 1'
#
loop_
_entity.id
_entity.type
_entity.pdbx_description
1 polymer ?
#
loop_
_entity_poly.entity_id
_entity_poly.type
_entity_poly.pdbx_seq_one_letter_code
_entity_poly.pdbx_strand_id
1 'polypeptide(L)'
;MDVQVPKKTTKQPNLTADPYVLAHRYWEYLAENPRRKGEKWNTYYSNLLANQPDPHVDSMTDRARAIRYAKEHHECFYEVRDLKRIVEWLDKASATSQK
;
A
#
# COMPACT_ATOMS: atom_id res chain seq x y z
N MET A 1 -30.87 3.18 16.47
CA MET A 1 -30.08 4.22 15.78
C MET A 1 -29.12 3.51 14.86
N ASP A 2 -29.54 3.26 13.62
CA ASP A 2 -28.74 2.58 12.62
C ASP A 2 -27.67 3.54 12.09
N VAL A 3 -26.43 3.31 12.47
CA VAL A 3 -25.29 4.07 11.95
C VAL A 3 -25.00 3.56 10.54
N GLN A 4 -25.59 4.23 9.54
CA GLN A 4 -25.19 4.07 8.16
C GLN A 4 -23.80 4.68 7.97
N VAL A 5 -22.79 3.81 8.01
CA VAL A 5 -21.43 4.13 7.58
C VAL A 5 -21.51 4.48 6.09
N PRO A 6 -21.09 5.68 5.65
CA PRO A 6 -21.11 6.04 4.25
C PRO A 6 -20.11 5.15 3.50
N LYS A 7 -20.63 4.23 2.68
CA LYS A 7 -19.82 3.54 1.67
C LYS A 7 -19.29 4.60 0.72
N LYS A 8 -17.99 4.92 0.81
CA LYS A 8 -17.30 5.75 -0.18
C LYS A 8 -17.50 5.12 -1.56
N THR A 9 -18.46 5.63 -2.31
CA THR A 9 -18.62 5.37 -3.75
C THR A 9 -17.58 6.20 -4.49
N THR A 10 -16.32 5.89 -4.28
CA THR A 10 -15.28 6.27 -5.24
C THR A 10 -15.53 5.38 -6.44
N LYS A 11 -15.83 5.96 -7.62
CA LYS A 11 -15.81 5.21 -8.89
C LYS A 11 -14.52 4.40 -8.90
N GLN A 12 -14.58 3.09 -8.67
CA GLN A 12 -13.39 2.27 -8.73
C GLN A 12 -12.91 2.36 -10.19
N PRO A 13 -11.75 2.97 -10.46
CA PRO A 13 -11.19 2.90 -11.80
C PRO A 13 -11.09 1.42 -12.15
N ASN A 14 -11.45 1.08 -13.38
CA ASN A 14 -11.48 -0.30 -13.84
C ASN A 14 -10.10 -0.91 -13.57
N LEU A 15 -9.99 -1.77 -12.54
CA LEU A 15 -8.70 -2.26 -12.02
C LEU A 15 -7.86 -2.89 -13.12
N THR A 16 -8.53 -3.48 -14.09
CA THR A 16 -7.93 -4.18 -15.24
C THR A 16 -7.39 -3.26 -16.32
N ALA A 17 -7.76 -1.97 -16.33
CA ALA A 17 -7.24 -0.99 -17.29
C ALA A 17 -5.87 -0.44 -16.88
N ASP A 18 -5.49 -0.61 -15.62
CA ASP A 18 -4.19 -0.18 -15.10
C ASP A 18 -3.15 -1.30 -15.25
N PRO A 19 -2.12 -1.15 -16.10
CA PRO A 19 -1.10 -2.16 -16.30
C PRO A 19 -0.25 -2.45 -15.04
N TYR A 20 -0.27 -1.55 -14.05
CA TYR A 20 0.49 -1.65 -12.80
C TYR A 20 -0.41 -1.91 -11.58
N VAL A 21 -1.67 -2.32 -11.78
CA VAL A 21 -2.63 -2.58 -10.68
C VAL A 21 -2.08 -3.53 -9.60
N LEU A 22 -1.33 -4.56 -10.01
CA LEU A 22 -0.74 -5.53 -9.08
C LEU A 22 0.32 -4.90 -8.17
N ALA A 23 0.93 -3.78 -8.56
CA ALA A 23 1.98 -3.13 -7.80
C ALA A 23 1.46 -2.36 -6.57
N HIS A 24 0.20 -1.92 -6.59
CA HIS A 24 -0.34 -1.02 -5.57
C HIS A 24 -1.77 -1.37 -5.10
N ARG A 25 -2.47 -2.27 -5.79
CA ARG A 25 -3.82 -2.76 -5.44
C ARG A 25 -3.95 -4.28 -5.58
N TYR A 26 -2.89 -5.04 -5.29
CA TYR A 26 -2.85 -6.50 -5.44
C TYR A 26 -3.99 -7.23 -4.72
N TRP A 27 -4.32 -6.85 -3.48
CA TRP A 27 -5.38 -7.51 -2.72
C TRP A 27 -6.78 -7.21 -3.26
N GLU A 28 -6.99 -5.99 -3.75
CA GLU A 28 -8.25 -5.60 -4.39
C GLU A 28 -8.41 -6.34 -5.73
N TYR A 29 -7.34 -6.44 -6.51
CA TYR A 29 -7.31 -7.22 -7.73
C TYR A 29 -7.69 -8.69 -7.48
N LEU A 30 -7.15 -9.30 -6.41
CA LEU A 30 -7.47 -10.69 -6.04
C LEU A 30 -8.89 -10.87 -5.50
N ALA A 31 -9.51 -9.82 -4.97
CA ALA A 31 -10.93 -9.86 -4.58
C ALA A 31 -11.85 -9.95 -5.80
N GLU A 32 -11.49 -9.28 -6.90
CA GLU A 32 -12.22 -9.36 -8.18
C GLU A 32 -11.83 -10.56 -9.03
N ASN A 33 -10.57 -11.02 -8.91
CA ASN A 33 -9.99 -12.11 -9.69
C ASN A 33 -9.46 -13.19 -8.74
N PRO A 34 -10.36 -13.98 -8.11
CA PRO A 34 -9.98 -14.96 -7.13
C PRO A 34 -9.07 -16.04 -7.74
N ARG A 35 -8.07 -16.42 -6.96
CA ARG A 35 -7.08 -17.44 -7.34
C ARG A 35 -7.73 -18.80 -7.54
N ARG A 36 -7.12 -19.63 -8.39
CA ARG A 36 -7.54 -21.02 -8.56
C ARG A 36 -7.23 -21.82 -7.30
N LYS A 37 -7.98 -22.91 -7.09
CA LYS A 37 -7.72 -23.83 -5.98
C LYS A 37 -6.29 -24.36 -6.05
N GLY A 38 -5.51 -24.19 -4.98
CA GLY A 38 -4.13 -24.66 -4.89
C GLY A 38 -3.07 -23.72 -5.49
N GLU A 39 -3.48 -22.65 -6.16
CA GLU A 39 -2.56 -21.59 -6.58
C GLU A 39 -1.94 -20.93 -5.34
N LYS A 40 -0.70 -20.45 -5.44
CA LYS A 40 -0.04 -19.68 -4.37
C LYS A 40 -0.22 -18.18 -4.61
N TRP A 41 -0.14 -17.38 -3.55
CA TRP A 41 -0.02 -15.93 -3.70
C TRP A 41 1.29 -15.60 -4.42
N ASN A 42 1.29 -14.57 -5.26
CA ASN A 42 2.53 -14.01 -5.78
C ASN A 42 3.26 -13.28 -4.64
N THR A 43 4.34 -13.90 -4.16
CA THR A 43 5.15 -13.41 -3.03
C THR A 43 5.71 -12.01 -3.28
N TYR A 44 6.05 -11.67 -4.52
CA TYR A 44 6.62 -10.37 -4.86
C TYR A 44 5.58 -9.26 -4.61
N TYR A 45 4.41 -9.35 -5.25
CA TYR A 45 3.36 -8.34 -5.06
C TYR A 45 2.81 -8.31 -3.63
N SER A 46 2.72 -9.46 -2.95
CA SER A 46 2.28 -9.48 -1.55
C SER A 46 3.25 -8.80 -0.59
N ASN A 47 4.53 -8.69 -0.96
CA ASN A 47 5.58 -8.08 -0.14
C ASN A 47 5.81 -6.59 -0.45
N LEU A 48 5.17 -6.04 -1.48
CA LEU A 48 5.22 -4.61 -1.74
C LEU A 48 4.54 -3.85 -0.61
N LEU A 49 5.20 -2.78 -0.15
CA LEU A 49 4.70 -1.90 0.91
C LEU A 49 3.42 -1.16 0.47
N ALA A 50 3.34 -0.78 -0.81
CA ALA A 50 2.14 -0.15 -1.39
C ALA A 50 0.89 -1.05 -1.30
N ASN A 51 1.10 -2.36 -1.42
CA ASN A 51 0.05 -3.37 -1.27
C ASN A 51 -0.27 -3.72 0.18
N GLN A 52 0.44 -3.20 1.19
CA GLN A 52 0.08 -3.50 2.58
C GLN A 52 -1.22 -2.77 2.97
N PRO A 53 -1.97 -3.29 3.97
CA PRO A 53 -3.11 -2.59 4.53
C PRO A 53 -2.75 -1.18 4.97
N ASP A 54 -3.68 -0.24 4.82
CA ASP A 54 -3.49 1.13 5.28
C ASP A 54 -3.27 1.12 6.80
N PRO A 55 -2.17 1.71 7.29
CA PRO A 55 -1.92 1.80 8.72
C PRO A 55 -2.92 2.77 9.37
N HIS A 56 -3.16 2.61 10.68
CA HIS A 56 -3.94 3.58 11.45
C HIS A 56 -3.40 5.01 11.25
N VAL A 57 -4.29 6.00 11.14
CA VAL A 57 -3.93 7.39 10.80
C VAL A 57 -2.91 7.98 11.77
N ASP A 58 -3.05 7.69 13.06
CA ASP A 58 -2.14 8.21 14.10
C ASP A 58 -0.91 7.32 14.36
N SER A 59 -0.76 6.20 13.66
CA SER A 59 0.42 5.34 13.85
C SER A 59 1.67 6.03 13.32
N MET A 60 2.66 6.23 14.18
CA MET A 60 3.97 6.78 13.83
C MET A 60 5.07 5.72 13.77
N THR A 61 4.71 4.43 13.81
CA THR A 61 5.68 3.34 13.66
C THR A 61 6.40 3.41 12.31
N ASP A 62 7.65 2.97 12.29
CA ASP A 62 8.47 2.86 11.09
C ASP A 62 7.75 2.17 9.92
N ARG A 63 7.06 1.06 10.23
CA ARG A 63 6.24 0.34 9.23
C ARG A 63 5.10 1.21 8.69
N ALA A 64 4.37 1.91 9.54
CA ALA A 64 3.27 2.78 9.11
C ALA A 64 3.77 3.93 8.22
N ARG A 65 4.87 4.57 8.63
CA ARG A 65 5.52 5.64 7.86
C ARG A 65 5.97 5.13 6.48
N ALA A 66 6.63 3.98 6.45
CA ALA A 66 7.11 3.37 5.20
C ALA A 66 5.95 2.93 4.28
N ILE A 67 4.85 2.40 4.83
CA ILE A 67 3.66 2.03 4.02
C ILE A 67 3.03 3.27 3.40
N ARG A 68 2.85 4.37 4.17
CA ARG A 68 2.29 5.63 3.61
C ARG A 68 3.17 6.16 2.49
N TYR A 69 4.48 6.22 2.73
CA TYR A 69 5.45 6.65 1.72
C TYR A 69 5.38 5.79 0.46
N ALA A 70 5.35 4.47 0.60
CA ALA A 70 5.29 3.56 -0.55
C ALA A 70 3.96 3.64 -1.31
N LYS A 71 2.84 3.98 -0.66
CA LYS A 71 1.55 4.21 -1.35
C LYS A 71 1.56 5.49 -2.16
N GLU A 72 2.26 6.53 -1.69
CA GLU A 72 2.48 7.78 -2.44
C GLU A 72 3.49 7.60 -3.60
N HIS A 73 4.41 6.64 -3.48
CA HIS A 73 5.49 6.37 -4.43
C HIS A 73 5.45 4.92 -4.94
N HIS A 74 4.27 4.46 -5.34
CA HIS A 74 4.03 3.06 -5.67
C HIS A 74 4.84 2.55 -6.88
N GLU A 75 5.31 3.46 -7.73
CA GLU A 75 6.14 3.23 -8.90
C GLU A 75 7.57 2.85 -8.52
N CYS A 76 7.95 3.02 -7.26
CA CYS A 76 9.27 2.64 -6.75
C CYS A 76 9.33 1.18 -6.27
N PHE A 77 8.19 0.46 -6.24
CA PHE A 77 8.10 -0.96 -5.90
C PHE A 77 8.82 -1.35 -4.60
N TYR A 78 8.75 -0.52 -3.57
CA TYR A 78 9.41 -0.81 -2.30
C TYR A 78 8.82 -2.04 -1.61
N GLU A 79 9.69 -2.92 -1.13
CA GLU A 79 9.33 -4.13 -0.40
C GLU A 79 9.52 -3.94 1.12
N VAL A 80 8.99 -4.88 1.91
CA VAL A 80 9.20 -4.91 3.37
C VAL A 80 10.69 -4.82 3.76
N ARG A 81 11.59 -5.39 2.95
CA ARG A 81 13.06 -5.31 3.17
C ARG A 81 13.62 -3.88 3.09
N ASP A 82 12.93 -2.96 2.42
CA ASP A 82 13.38 -1.58 2.22
C ASP A 82 12.94 -0.65 3.36
N LEU A 83 12.18 -1.15 4.34
CA LEU A 83 11.59 -0.37 5.43
C LEU A 83 12.62 0.52 6.13
N LYS A 84 13.77 -0.03 6.54
CA LYS A 84 14.81 0.72 7.24
C LYS A 84 15.33 1.90 6.39
N ARG A 85 15.60 1.64 5.11
CA ARG A 85 16.11 2.66 4.18
C ARG A 85 15.11 3.80 3.98
N ILE A 86 13.82 3.47 3.86
CA ILE A 86 12.76 4.47 3.71
C ILE A 86 12.66 5.35 4.95
N VAL A 87 12.68 4.75 6.14
CA VAL A 87 12.64 5.50 7.40
C VAL A 87 13.85 6.43 7.53
N GLU A 88 15.05 5.97 7.19
CA GLU A 88 16.25 6.81 7.18
C GLU A 88 16.12 8.02 6.23
N TRP A 89 15.48 7.85 5.07
CA TRP A 89 15.21 8.98 4.16
C TRP A 89 14.20 9.96 4.74
N LEU A 90 13.12 9.46 5.34
CA LEU A 90 12.10 10.29 5.97
C LEU A 90 12.67 11.08 7.16
N ASP A 91 13.51 10.46 7.98
CA ASP A 91 14.16 11.12 9.10
C ASP A 91 15.10 12.24 8.61
N LYS A 92 15.91 11.97 7.58
CA LYS A 92 16.78 12.99 6.95
C LYS A 92 15.99 14.16 6.35
N ALA A 93 14.87 13.88 5.68
CA ALA A 93 14.00 14.91 5.13
C ALA A 93 13.41 15.80 6.24
N SER A 94 12.94 15.20 7.34
CA SER A 94 12.39 15.94 8.48
C SER A 94 13.43 16.83 9.18
N ALA A 95 14.68 16.35 9.30
CA ALA A 95 15.78 17.13 9.88
C ALA A 95 16.23 18.30 8.99
N THR A 96 16.10 18.14 7.67
CA THR A 96 16.42 19.21 6.70
C THR A 96 15.37 20.32 6.72
N SER A 97 14.10 19.97 6.92
CA SER A 97 12.99 20.92 6.94
C SER A 97 12.91 21.79 8.20
N GLN A 98 13.72 21.50 9.23
CA GLN A 98 13.77 22.25 10.50
C GLN A 98 14.92 23.28 10.57
N LYS A 99 15.67 23.48 9.48
CA LYS A 99 16.69 24.53 9.33
C LYS A 99 16.17 25.65 8.45
#